data_AF-A0A4E9FKY8-F1
#
_entry.id   AF-A0A4E9FKY8-F1
#
_cell.length_a   1.000
_cell.length_b   1.000
_cell.length_c   1.000
_cell.angle_alpha   90.00
_cell.angle_beta   90.00
_cell.angle_gamma   90.00
#
_symmetry.space_group_name_H-M   'P 1'
#
loop_
_entity.id
_entity.type
_entity.pdbx_description
1 polymer ?
#
loop_
_entity_poly.entity_id
_entity_poly.type
_entity_poly.pdbx_seq_one_letter_code
_entity_poly.pdbx_strand_id
1 'polypeptide(L)'
;MWTIAQLAVFAFLADFAVAGEIEQLKEVLGKFDKDYKQGNMTRLASDFRSALKEYGDGQQGESTVVQEFLKKMEDNGEQRAMEKLETEWKDYVTALGKHYDQKETNFRMAIFESNELMTEKINKKYEQGLVSYTTSLNDLADLTDEEFMVMNGLRLPNQTDLRGKRQANRFYRYDPRERLPDLVDWRTKGAVTPVRNQGQCGSCYAFATAAALEAYHKQRTGRLLDLSPQNIVDCTQNYGCGGGFMVPVFQYASRYGIAMESRYPYVGVQQRCRWQQNIAVARDNGFNEIPPGDELALKHAVAKHGPVVVGISGSKRSFRFYKNGVYSERNCGQLDHAVLVVGYGTDRSYGDYWIVKNSWGAEWGKDGYIYMARNRGNMCHIASMASFPI
;
A
#
# COMPACT_ATOMS: atom_id res chain seq x y z
N MET A 1 -2.17 -18.41 31.25
CA MET A 1 -3.21 -17.58 30.62
C MET A 1 -2.56 -16.24 30.30
N TRP A 2 -2.19 -16.03 29.03
CA TRP A 2 -1.57 -14.78 28.60
C TRP A 2 -2.67 -13.72 28.51
N THR A 3 -2.58 -12.69 29.35
CA THR A 3 -3.55 -11.59 29.38
C THR A 3 -3.30 -10.66 28.19
N ILE A 4 -4.40 -10.12 27.64
CA ILE A 4 -4.48 -9.27 26.44
C ILE A 4 -3.51 -8.06 26.46
N ALA A 5 -2.95 -7.71 27.62
CA ALA A 5 -1.94 -6.66 27.78
C ALA A 5 -0.56 -6.98 27.15
N GLN A 6 -0.17 -8.25 27.00
CA GLN A 6 1.15 -8.59 26.44
C GLN A 6 1.22 -8.45 24.91
N LEU A 7 0.10 -8.61 24.19
CA LEU A 7 0.08 -8.49 22.72
C LEU A 7 0.19 -7.04 22.24
N ALA A 8 -0.30 -6.06 23.00
CA ALA A 8 -0.19 -4.64 22.65
C ALA A 8 1.24 -4.10 22.86
N VAL A 9 1.96 -4.61 23.87
CA VAL A 9 3.36 -4.24 24.12
C VAL A 9 4.29 -4.81 23.05
N PHE A 10 4.01 -6.00 22.52
CA PHE A 10 4.80 -6.57 21.41
C PHE A 10 4.63 -5.83 20.08
N ALA A 11 3.43 -5.35 19.76
CA ALA A 11 3.21 -4.55 18.54
C ALA A 11 3.96 -3.21 18.60
N PHE A 12 3.96 -2.55 19.76
CA PHE A 12 4.70 -1.31 19.96
C PHE A 12 6.23 -1.52 19.98
N LEU A 13 6.71 -2.62 20.58
CA LEU A 13 8.13 -2.96 20.59
C LEU A 13 8.65 -3.38 19.20
N ALA A 14 7.82 -4.00 18.35
CA ALA A 14 8.24 -4.43 17.02
C ALA A 14 8.55 -3.24 16.10
N ASP A 15 7.77 -2.16 16.14
CA ASP A 15 8.04 -0.96 15.33
C ASP A 15 9.27 -0.20 15.85
N PHE A 16 9.49 -0.15 17.18
CA PHE A 16 10.73 0.39 17.74
C PHE A 16 11.97 -0.47 17.42
N ALA A 17 11.81 -1.79 17.29
CA ALA A 17 12.91 -2.67 16.90
C ALA A 17 13.41 -2.36 15.49
N VAL A 18 12.50 -2.13 14.53
CA VAL A 18 12.90 -1.79 13.14
C VAL A 18 13.59 -0.42 13.09
N ALA A 19 13.05 0.61 13.75
CA ALA A 19 13.68 1.93 13.78
C ALA A 19 15.07 1.90 14.43
N GLY A 20 15.24 1.14 15.52
CA GLY A 20 16.55 0.94 16.16
C GLY A 20 17.55 0.21 15.26
N GLU A 21 17.09 -0.82 14.54
CA GLU A 21 17.93 -1.57 13.59
C GLU A 21 18.37 -0.71 12.39
N ILE A 22 17.52 0.19 11.89
CA ILE A 22 17.89 1.11 10.81
C ILE A 22 18.96 2.10 11.27
N GLU A 23 18.84 2.67 12.48
CA GLU A 23 19.88 3.57 13.00
C GLU A 23 21.22 2.85 13.22
N GLN A 24 21.19 1.60 13.71
CA GLN A 24 22.40 0.78 13.79
C GLN A 24 22.99 0.49 12.41
N LEU A 25 22.16 0.12 11.43
CA LEU A 25 22.62 -0.11 10.06
C LEU A 25 23.24 1.17 9.47
N LYS A 26 22.63 2.33 9.68
CA LYS A 26 23.15 3.62 9.24
C LYS A 26 24.52 3.93 9.83
N GLU A 27 24.74 3.66 11.12
CA GLU A 27 26.04 3.86 11.76
C GLU A 27 27.12 2.95 11.15
N VAL A 28 26.81 1.65 11.00
CA VAL A 28 27.70 0.66 10.38
C VAL A 28 28.00 1.04 8.92
N LEU A 29 26.96 1.34 8.15
CA LEU A 29 27.06 1.72 6.75
C LEU A 29 27.86 3.00 6.59
N GLY A 30 27.62 4.02 7.43
CA GLY A 30 28.34 5.29 7.34
C GLY A 30 29.84 5.14 7.56
N LYS A 31 30.26 4.20 8.40
CA LYS A 31 31.67 3.87 8.59
C LYS A 31 32.26 3.18 7.36
N PHE A 32 31.56 2.18 6.84
CA PHE A 32 32.02 1.40 5.69
C PHE A 32 32.05 2.24 4.41
N ASP A 33 31.02 3.05 4.17
CA ASP A 33 30.93 3.98 3.05
C ASP A 33 32.09 4.97 3.06
N LYS A 34 32.41 5.53 4.23
CA LYS A 34 33.54 6.45 4.38
C LYS A 34 34.86 5.79 3.99
N ASP A 35 35.10 4.58 4.47
CA ASP A 35 36.34 3.84 4.17
C ASP A 35 36.41 3.41 2.71
N TYR A 36 35.28 2.99 2.14
CA TYR A 36 35.13 2.62 0.74
C TYR A 36 35.45 3.81 -0.18
N LYS A 37 34.80 4.96 0.04
CA LYS A 37 35.02 6.19 -0.74
C LYS A 37 36.43 6.76 -0.62
N GLN A 38 37.13 6.48 0.48
CA GLN A 38 38.54 6.85 0.67
C GLN A 38 39.52 5.84 0.03
N GLY A 39 39.02 4.74 -0.54
CA GLY A 39 39.85 3.66 -1.10
C GLY A 39 40.62 2.87 -0.04
N ASN A 40 40.25 2.98 1.25
CA ASN A 40 40.98 2.38 2.35
C ASN A 40 40.47 0.96 2.67
N MET A 41 40.75 0.01 1.76
CA MET A 41 40.24 -1.36 1.87
C MET A 41 40.73 -2.10 3.12
N THR A 42 41.94 -1.79 3.61
CA THR A 42 42.44 -2.37 4.86
C THR A 42 41.60 -1.95 6.05
N ARG A 43 41.18 -0.68 6.10
CA ARG A 43 40.32 -0.15 7.15
C ARG A 43 38.89 -0.66 7.01
N LEU A 44 38.34 -0.70 5.80
CA LEU A 44 37.02 -1.31 5.52
C LEU A 44 36.96 -2.75 6.04
N ALA A 45 37.95 -3.59 5.72
CA ALA A 45 38.02 -4.97 6.20
C ALA A 45 38.25 -5.07 7.71
N SER A 46 38.91 -4.09 8.34
CA SER A 46 39.06 -4.02 9.79
C SER A 46 37.74 -3.67 10.46
N ASP A 47 37.05 -2.65 9.94
CA ASP A 47 35.79 -2.16 10.46
C ASP A 47 34.67 -3.19 10.28
N PHE A 48 34.68 -3.92 9.15
CA PHE A 48 33.82 -5.09 8.94
C PHE A 48 34.05 -6.18 10.00
N ARG A 49 35.31 -6.58 10.23
CA ARG A 49 35.64 -7.56 11.28
C ARG A 49 35.23 -7.09 12.68
N SER A 50 35.36 -5.80 12.97
CA SER A 50 34.85 -5.21 14.20
C SER A 50 33.33 -5.32 14.30
N ALA A 51 32.60 -4.99 13.24
CA ALA A 51 31.15 -5.08 13.21
C ALA A 51 30.66 -6.53 13.32
N LEU A 52 31.32 -7.51 12.68
CA LEU A 52 31.03 -8.93 12.88
C LEU A 52 31.19 -9.35 14.34
N LYS A 53 32.22 -8.85 15.03
CA LYS A 53 32.41 -9.14 16.45
C LYS A 53 31.32 -8.50 17.33
N GLU A 54 30.84 -7.33 16.94
CA GLU A 54 29.86 -6.57 17.71
C GLU A 54 28.43 -7.07 17.50
N TYR A 55 28.07 -7.40 16.25
CA TYR A 55 26.69 -7.70 15.85
C TYR A 55 26.50 -9.10 15.25
N GLY A 56 27.57 -9.81 14.88
CA GLY A 56 27.51 -11.02 14.04
C GLY A 56 27.06 -12.31 14.76
N ASP A 57 27.02 -12.32 16.09
CA ASP A 57 26.48 -13.46 16.83
C ASP A 57 24.94 -13.45 16.75
N GLY A 58 24.40 -14.15 15.75
CA GLY A 58 22.97 -14.36 15.59
C GLY A 58 22.37 -15.07 16.80
N GLN A 59 21.62 -14.35 17.65
CA GLN A 59 20.83 -14.93 18.72
C GLN A 59 19.34 -15.01 18.34
N GLN A 60 18.75 -16.19 18.59
CA GLN A 60 17.31 -16.45 18.69
C GLN A 60 16.43 -16.17 17.45
N GLY A 61 16.44 -17.10 16.49
CA GLY A 61 15.30 -17.40 15.62
C GLY A 61 15.13 -16.54 14.36
N GLU A 62 15.47 -15.24 14.39
CA GLU A 62 15.49 -14.35 13.21
C GLU A 62 16.65 -13.36 13.29
N SER A 63 17.43 -13.21 12.22
CA SER A 63 18.54 -12.26 12.13
C SER A 63 18.05 -10.81 12.05
N THR A 64 18.75 -9.89 12.71
CA THR A 64 18.51 -8.43 12.58
C THR A 64 18.92 -7.93 11.20
N VAL A 65 18.46 -6.72 10.81
CA VAL A 65 18.87 -6.11 9.54
C VAL A 65 20.39 -5.94 9.44
N VAL A 66 21.06 -5.53 10.54
CA VAL A 66 22.52 -5.38 10.57
C VAL A 66 23.20 -6.74 10.36
N GLN A 67 22.67 -7.80 10.98
CA GLN A 67 23.20 -9.17 10.80
C GLN A 67 23.02 -9.66 9.35
N GLU A 68 21.86 -9.41 8.75
CA GLU A 68 21.62 -9.75 7.34
C GLU A 68 22.56 -8.98 6.40
N PHE A 69 22.78 -7.69 6.65
CA PHE A 69 23.74 -6.87 5.90
C PHE A 69 25.17 -7.37 6.04
N LEU A 70 25.63 -7.65 7.27
CA LEU A 70 26.97 -8.18 7.52
C LEU A 70 27.15 -9.55 6.88
N LYS A 71 26.13 -10.39 6.89
CA LYS A 71 26.16 -11.68 6.19
C LYS A 71 26.24 -11.52 4.67
N LYS A 72 25.49 -10.58 4.07
CA LYS A 72 25.60 -10.24 2.64
C LYS A 72 27.01 -9.78 2.29
N MET A 73 27.64 -8.97 3.15
CA MET A 73 29.03 -8.54 3.00
C MET A 73 30.01 -9.71 3.11
N GLU A 74 29.81 -10.62 4.06
CA GLU A 74 30.62 -11.83 4.23
C GLU A 74 30.55 -12.75 3.00
N ASP A 75 29.33 -13.00 2.50
CA ASP A 75 29.08 -13.92 1.39
C ASP A 75 29.64 -13.39 0.04
N ASN A 76 29.68 -12.06 -0.15
CA ASN A 76 30.05 -11.44 -1.43
C ASN A 76 31.43 -10.75 -1.44
N GLY A 77 32.02 -10.52 -0.26
CA GLY A 77 33.20 -9.69 -0.05
C GLY A 77 32.86 -8.21 0.14
N GLU A 78 33.49 -7.56 1.11
CA GLU A 78 33.09 -6.24 1.63
C GLU A 78 33.16 -5.16 0.54
N GLN A 79 34.23 -5.14 -0.25
CA GLN A 79 34.39 -4.18 -1.33
C GLN A 79 33.31 -4.32 -2.40
N ARG A 80 33.00 -5.56 -2.80
CA ARG A 80 32.02 -5.84 -3.86
C ARG A 80 30.60 -5.54 -3.39
N ALA A 81 30.29 -5.87 -2.15
CA ALA A 81 28.99 -5.55 -1.55
C ALA A 81 28.78 -4.03 -1.46
N MET A 82 29.80 -3.27 -1.02
CA MET A 82 29.72 -1.81 -1.01
C MET A 82 29.62 -1.20 -2.42
N GLU A 83 30.38 -1.71 -3.39
CA GLU A 83 30.30 -1.27 -4.79
C GLU A 83 28.93 -1.51 -5.41
N LYS A 84 28.33 -2.68 -5.14
CA LYS A 84 26.96 -3.02 -5.57
C LYS A 84 25.95 -2.03 -4.98
N LEU A 85 25.96 -1.84 -3.67
CA LEU A 85 25.04 -0.93 -2.97
C LEU A 85 25.17 0.51 -3.45
N GLU A 86 26.39 1.05 -3.59
CA GLU A 86 26.60 2.42 -4.11
C GLU A 86 26.06 2.56 -5.55
N THR A 87 26.22 1.52 -6.38
CA THR A 87 25.72 1.54 -7.76
C THR A 87 24.19 1.52 -7.78
N GLU A 88 23.56 0.59 -7.08
CA GLU A 88 22.10 0.48 -7.02
C GLU A 88 21.45 1.72 -6.40
N TRP A 89 22.03 2.25 -5.33
CA TRP A 89 21.60 3.49 -4.72
C TRP A 89 21.67 4.67 -5.70
N LYS A 90 22.79 4.80 -6.41
CA LYS A 90 23.00 5.89 -7.39
C LYS A 90 22.01 5.79 -8.55
N ASP A 91 21.78 4.59 -9.07
CA ASP A 91 20.81 4.35 -10.12
C ASP A 91 19.39 4.69 -9.65
N TYR A 92 19.03 4.28 -8.44
CA TYR A 92 17.75 4.59 -7.81
C TYR A 92 17.49 6.10 -7.67
N VAL A 93 18.42 6.84 -7.06
CA VAL A 93 18.24 8.30 -6.89
C VAL A 93 18.25 9.04 -8.22
N THR A 94 19.06 8.59 -9.18
CA THR A 94 19.15 9.22 -10.51
C THR A 94 17.86 9.00 -11.30
N ALA A 95 17.33 7.78 -11.32
CA ALA A 95 16.10 7.45 -12.05
C ALA A 95 14.89 8.22 -11.53
N LEU A 96 14.86 8.52 -10.22
CA LEU A 96 13.75 9.23 -9.57
C LEU A 96 13.99 10.73 -9.39
N GLY A 97 15.16 11.25 -9.80
CA GLY A 97 15.53 12.66 -9.59
C GLY A 97 15.59 13.06 -8.11
N LYS A 98 15.98 12.13 -7.23
CA LYS A 98 16.10 12.35 -5.79
C LYS A 98 17.43 12.99 -5.44
N HIS A 99 17.41 13.91 -4.48
CA HIS A 99 18.58 14.63 -4.01
C HIS A 99 18.59 14.70 -2.48
N TYR A 100 19.70 14.27 -1.89
CA TYR A 100 19.91 14.25 -0.45
C TYR A 100 21.21 14.97 -0.10
N ASP A 101 21.25 15.61 1.07
CA ASP A 101 22.52 16.07 1.61
C ASP A 101 23.35 14.86 2.11
N GLN A 102 24.62 15.11 2.42
CA GLN A 102 25.54 14.03 2.81
C GLN A 102 25.11 13.30 4.09
N LYS A 103 24.47 14.01 5.03
CA LYS A 103 24.03 13.42 6.29
C LYS A 103 22.80 12.53 6.08
N GLU A 104 21.89 12.97 5.23
CA GLU A 104 20.67 12.25 4.87
C GLU A 104 20.96 11.06 3.95
N THR A 105 21.96 11.17 3.08
CA THR A 105 22.32 10.10 2.12
C THR A 105 22.55 8.76 2.82
N ASN A 106 23.38 8.72 3.87
CA ASN A 106 23.69 7.46 4.55
C ASN A 106 22.48 6.87 5.27
N PHE A 107 21.58 7.72 5.78
CA PHE A 107 20.33 7.27 6.38
C PHE A 107 19.40 6.64 5.35
N ARG A 108 19.21 7.32 4.21
CA ARG A 108 18.37 6.83 3.11
C ARG A 108 18.93 5.56 2.47
N MET A 109 20.26 5.48 2.32
CA MET A 109 20.94 4.26 1.87
C MET A 109 20.73 3.09 2.82
N ALA A 110 20.77 3.31 4.14
CA ALA A 110 20.50 2.26 5.11
C ALA A 110 19.05 1.77 5.04
N ILE A 111 18.08 2.67 4.85
CA ILE A 111 16.67 2.30 4.62
C ILE A 111 16.53 1.50 3.33
N PHE A 112 17.15 1.98 2.24
CA PHE A 112 17.16 1.31 0.94
C PHE A 112 17.70 -0.12 1.05
N GLU A 113 18.86 -0.30 1.67
CA GLU A 113 19.49 -1.60 1.86
C GLU A 113 18.64 -2.52 2.75
N SER A 114 18.06 -2.00 3.84
CA SER A 114 17.15 -2.78 4.68
C SER A 114 15.92 -3.29 3.92
N ASN A 115 15.37 -2.45 3.04
CA ASN A 115 14.27 -2.84 2.18
C ASN A 115 14.72 -3.83 1.11
N GLU A 116 15.93 -3.67 0.55
CA GLU A 116 16.49 -4.64 -0.40
C GLU A 116 16.61 -6.03 0.21
N LEU A 117 17.27 -6.14 1.37
CA LEU A 117 17.44 -7.39 2.11
C LEU A 117 16.11 -8.09 2.38
N MET A 118 15.08 -7.32 2.75
CA MET A 118 13.73 -7.82 2.94
C MET A 118 13.13 -8.38 1.64
N THR A 119 13.32 -7.69 0.51
CA THR A 119 12.84 -8.18 -0.80
C THR A 119 13.57 -9.44 -1.25
N GLU A 120 14.90 -9.49 -1.12
CA GLU A 120 15.72 -10.67 -1.45
C GLU A 120 15.27 -11.89 -0.62
N LYS A 121 15.02 -11.69 0.68
CA LYS A 121 14.53 -12.74 1.59
C LYS A 121 13.17 -13.29 1.18
N ILE A 122 12.24 -12.44 0.74
CA ILE A 122 10.93 -12.90 0.25
C ILE A 122 11.08 -13.62 -1.09
N ASN A 123 11.87 -13.10 -2.01
CA ASN A 123 12.07 -13.71 -3.32
C ASN A 123 12.74 -15.09 -3.21
N LYS A 124 13.68 -15.27 -2.28
CA LYS A 124 14.23 -16.59 -1.95
C LYS A 124 13.17 -17.57 -1.44
N LYS A 125 12.22 -17.11 -0.61
CA LYS A 125 11.07 -17.93 -0.18
C LYS A 125 10.13 -18.27 -1.34
N TYR A 126 9.96 -17.35 -2.30
CA TYR A 126 9.15 -17.58 -3.50
C TYR A 126 9.77 -18.65 -4.39
N GLU A 127 11.08 -18.58 -4.64
CA GLU A 127 11.82 -19.61 -5.40
C GLU A 127 11.74 -20.99 -4.76
N GLN A 128 11.64 -21.04 -3.43
CA GLN A 128 11.44 -22.27 -2.65
C GLN A 128 9.97 -22.73 -2.60
N GLY A 129 9.03 -22.00 -3.21
CA GLY A 129 7.60 -22.31 -3.18
C GLY A 129 6.92 -22.08 -1.82
N LEU A 130 7.55 -21.35 -0.91
CA LEU A 130 7.03 -21.09 0.45
C LEU A 130 6.07 -19.90 0.50
N VAL A 131 6.13 -19.01 -0.49
CA VAL A 131 5.20 -17.89 -0.67
C VAL A 131 4.73 -17.82 -2.13
N SER A 132 3.63 -17.12 -2.36
CA SER A 132 2.91 -17.06 -3.65
C SER A 132 3.10 -15.74 -4.41
N TYR A 133 4.02 -14.89 -3.97
CA TYR A 133 4.28 -13.58 -4.55
C TYR A 133 5.76 -13.21 -4.50
N THR A 134 6.16 -12.31 -5.39
CA THR A 134 7.50 -11.71 -5.42
C THR A 134 7.42 -10.25 -4.99
N THR A 135 8.55 -9.73 -4.53
CA THR A 135 8.73 -8.33 -4.18
C THR A 135 9.85 -7.70 -5.02
N SER A 136 9.82 -6.38 -5.12
CA SER A 136 10.85 -5.58 -5.79
C SER A 136 10.86 -4.20 -5.16
N LEU A 137 12.05 -3.59 -5.07
CA LEU A 137 12.15 -2.17 -4.78
C LEU A 137 11.38 -1.35 -5.83
N ASN A 138 10.85 -0.22 -5.39
CA ASN A 138 10.10 0.76 -6.17
C ASN A 138 10.45 2.17 -5.65
N ASP A 139 9.75 3.21 -6.11
CA ASP A 139 9.97 4.61 -5.75
C ASP A 139 9.83 4.95 -4.26
N LEU A 140 9.36 3.99 -3.48
CA LEU A 140 9.27 4.04 -2.03
C LEU A 140 10.50 3.45 -1.33
N ALA A 141 11.53 2.91 -1.99
CA ALA A 141 12.58 2.11 -1.33
C ALA A 141 13.36 2.82 -0.20
N ASP A 142 13.34 4.15 -0.13
CA ASP A 142 14.12 4.98 0.79
C ASP A 142 13.30 5.69 1.88
N LEU A 143 12.00 5.39 1.99
CA LEU A 143 11.17 5.95 3.07
C LEU A 143 11.19 5.06 4.31
N THR A 144 11.13 5.64 5.50
CA THR A 144 10.84 4.87 6.71
C THR A 144 9.42 4.31 6.67
N ASP A 145 9.08 3.43 7.61
CA ASP A 145 7.71 2.93 7.73
C ASP A 145 6.75 4.09 8.11
N GLU A 146 7.18 5.03 8.96
CA GLU A 146 6.39 6.21 9.34
C GLU A 146 6.12 7.16 8.16
N GLU A 147 7.15 7.42 7.34
CA GLU A 147 7.02 8.26 6.15
C GLU A 147 6.09 7.61 5.11
N PHE A 148 6.20 6.28 4.94
CA PHE A 148 5.31 5.52 4.07
C PHE A 148 3.86 5.55 4.58
N MET A 149 3.65 5.46 5.90
CA MET A 149 2.32 5.44 6.50
C MET A 149 1.50 6.71 6.26
N VAL A 150 2.13 7.83 5.88
CA VAL A 150 1.40 9.04 5.46
C VAL A 150 0.48 8.77 4.26
N MET A 151 0.83 7.83 3.39
CA MET A 151 0.01 7.46 2.23
C MET A 151 -1.20 6.58 2.62
N ASN A 152 -1.13 5.92 3.78
CA ASN A 152 -2.20 5.07 4.30
C ASN A 152 -3.20 5.93 5.10
N GLY A 153 -4.05 6.65 4.37
CA GLY A 153 -4.99 7.62 4.92
C GLY A 153 -6.38 7.10 5.25
N LEU A 154 -6.65 5.80 5.23
CA LEU A 154 -7.98 5.29 5.61
C LEU A 154 -8.18 5.49 7.11
N ARG A 155 -9.28 6.15 7.48
CA ARG A 155 -9.69 6.31 8.87
C ARG A 155 -10.95 5.52 9.14
N LEU A 156 -10.96 4.78 10.25
CA LEU A 156 -12.17 4.10 10.70
C LEU A 156 -13.19 5.13 11.21
N PRO A 157 -14.47 5.02 10.81
CA PRO A 157 -15.49 5.96 11.24
C PRO A 157 -15.78 5.81 12.72
N ASN A 158 -15.80 6.92 13.44
CA ASN A 158 -16.23 6.96 14.82
C ASN A 158 -17.75 6.82 14.90
N GLN A 159 -18.31 6.50 16.07
CA GLN A 159 -19.78 6.44 16.23
C GLN A 159 -20.48 7.74 15.82
N THR A 160 -19.82 8.89 15.98
CA THR A 160 -20.31 10.20 15.53
C THR A 160 -20.42 10.30 14.02
N ASP A 161 -19.49 9.71 13.29
CA ASP A 161 -19.38 9.82 11.83
C ASP A 161 -20.49 8.99 11.16
N LEU A 162 -20.97 7.96 11.86
CA LEU A 162 -22.10 7.12 11.45
C LEU A 162 -23.47 7.73 11.82
N ARG A 163 -23.54 8.86 12.54
CA ARG A 163 -24.83 9.48 12.94
C ARG A 163 -25.61 10.06 11.76
N GLY A 164 -25.03 10.13 10.57
CA GLY A 164 -25.72 10.50 9.33
C GLY A 164 -26.73 9.45 8.90
N LYS A 165 -27.95 9.52 9.48
CA LYS A 165 -29.15 8.73 9.17
C LYS A 165 -28.89 7.22 9.03
N ARG A 166 -29.25 6.45 10.07
CA ARG A 166 -29.49 5.01 10.00
C ARG A 166 -30.35 4.68 8.77
N GLN A 167 -29.73 4.39 7.63
CA GLN A 167 -30.44 3.86 6.49
C GLN A 167 -30.90 2.46 6.89
N ALA A 168 -32.22 2.29 7.05
CA ALA A 168 -32.79 0.96 7.00
C ALA A 168 -32.36 0.32 5.67
N ASN A 169 -31.80 -0.89 5.71
CA ASN A 169 -31.09 -1.56 4.59
C ASN A 169 -29.68 -1.04 4.25
N ARG A 170 -28.90 -0.55 5.23
CA ARG A 170 -27.49 -0.15 5.07
C ARG A 170 -26.61 -1.17 4.33
N PHE A 171 -26.83 -2.45 4.58
CA PHE A 171 -26.01 -3.51 4.03
C PHE A 171 -26.63 -4.13 2.78
N TYR A 172 -25.76 -4.36 1.80
CA TYR A 172 -26.05 -5.04 0.56
C TYR A 172 -26.65 -6.42 0.84
N ARG A 173 -27.76 -6.72 0.16
CA ARG A 173 -28.44 -8.02 0.19
C ARG A 173 -28.25 -8.71 -1.15
N TYR A 174 -28.00 -10.01 -1.09
CA TYR A 174 -27.75 -10.84 -2.26
C TYR A 174 -28.31 -12.25 -2.03
N ASP A 175 -28.56 -13.01 -3.10
CA ASP A 175 -28.82 -14.46 -2.99
C ASP A 175 -27.48 -15.21 -3.01
N PRO A 176 -27.07 -15.87 -1.92
CA PRO A 176 -25.81 -16.60 -1.86
C PRO A 176 -25.76 -17.82 -2.79
N ARG A 177 -26.90 -18.24 -3.36
CA ARG A 177 -26.98 -19.36 -4.32
C ARG A 177 -26.90 -18.89 -5.77
N GLU A 178 -26.91 -17.59 -6.03
CA GLU A 178 -26.80 -17.07 -7.38
C GLU A 178 -25.45 -17.44 -7.99
N ARG A 179 -25.47 -18.05 -9.18
CA ARG A 179 -24.24 -18.44 -9.88
C ARG A 179 -23.54 -17.20 -10.40
N LEU A 180 -22.29 -17.02 -9.97
CA LEU A 180 -21.42 -15.93 -10.42
C LEU A 180 -20.40 -16.46 -11.45
N PRO A 181 -19.87 -15.60 -12.33
CA PRO A 181 -18.72 -15.96 -13.16
C PRO A 181 -17.53 -16.38 -12.30
N ASP A 182 -16.67 -17.26 -12.84
CA ASP A 182 -15.44 -17.68 -12.14
C ASP A 182 -14.36 -16.59 -12.18
N LEU A 183 -14.37 -15.76 -13.23
CA LEU A 183 -13.45 -14.64 -13.47
C LEU A 183 -14.24 -13.38 -13.79
N VAL A 184 -13.92 -12.29 -13.09
CA VAL A 184 -14.39 -10.94 -13.39
C VAL A 184 -13.18 -10.02 -13.42
N ASP A 185 -13.05 -9.22 -14.48
CA ASP A 185 -12.04 -8.17 -14.56
C ASP A 185 -12.61 -6.93 -15.27
N TRP A 186 -12.96 -5.90 -14.49
CA TRP A 186 -13.55 -4.66 -15.02
C TRP A 186 -12.59 -3.82 -15.86
N ARG A 187 -11.27 -4.09 -15.81
CA ARG A 187 -10.28 -3.44 -16.67
C ARG A 187 -10.52 -3.82 -18.13
N THR A 188 -10.80 -5.10 -18.38
CA THR A 188 -11.12 -5.63 -19.73
C THR A 188 -12.40 -5.06 -20.32
N LYS A 189 -13.29 -4.49 -19.47
CA LYS A 189 -14.53 -3.83 -19.89
C LYS A 189 -14.39 -2.33 -20.12
N GLY A 190 -13.18 -1.77 -19.98
CA GLY A 190 -12.95 -0.33 -20.12
C GLY A 190 -13.68 0.51 -19.06
N ALA A 191 -13.95 -0.08 -17.88
CA ALA A 191 -14.62 0.56 -16.76
C ALA A 191 -13.66 1.16 -15.72
N VAL A 192 -12.36 0.98 -15.90
CA VAL A 192 -11.33 1.40 -14.94
C VAL A 192 -10.39 2.39 -15.62
N THR A 193 -10.24 3.58 -15.02
CA THR A 193 -9.26 4.59 -15.45
C THR A 193 -7.82 4.12 -15.25
N PRO A 194 -6.81 4.77 -15.87
CA PRO A 194 -5.40 4.51 -15.56
C PRO A 194 -5.10 4.56 -14.06
N VAL A 195 -4.05 3.84 -13.63
CA VAL A 195 -3.56 3.95 -12.25
C VAL A 195 -2.96 5.34 -12.04
N ARG A 196 -3.24 5.93 -10.89
CA ARG A 196 -2.77 7.26 -10.49
C ARG A 196 -1.84 7.15 -9.29
N ASN A 197 -1.16 8.25 -8.96
CA ASN A 197 -0.28 8.34 -7.81
C ASN A 197 -0.78 9.43 -6.84
N GLN A 198 -1.09 9.04 -5.61
CA GLN A 198 -1.53 9.97 -4.55
C GLN A 198 -0.38 10.75 -3.92
N GLY A 199 0.86 10.27 -4.05
CA GLY A 199 2.04 10.85 -3.40
C GLY A 199 1.95 10.84 -1.87
N GLN A 200 2.69 11.73 -1.23
CA GLN A 200 2.77 11.86 0.24
C GLN A 200 1.56 12.59 0.83
N CYS A 201 0.36 12.10 0.54
CA CYS A 201 -0.91 12.59 1.07
C CYS A 201 -1.79 11.38 1.39
N GLY A 202 -2.40 11.37 2.57
CA GLY A 202 -3.32 10.32 3.02
C GLY A 202 -4.69 10.39 2.33
N SER A 203 -4.69 10.43 1.00
CA SER A 203 -5.88 10.61 0.16
C SER A 203 -6.33 9.32 -0.53
N CYS A 204 -5.83 8.14 -0.12
CA CYS A 204 -6.23 6.85 -0.67
C CYS A 204 -7.76 6.66 -0.75
N TYR A 205 -8.50 7.11 0.27
CA TYR A 205 -9.97 7.08 0.29
C TYR A 205 -10.58 7.89 -0.87
N ALA A 206 -9.97 9.02 -1.22
CA ALA A 206 -10.42 9.88 -2.30
C ALA A 206 -10.17 9.23 -3.66
N PHE A 207 -8.99 8.67 -3.89
CA PHE A 207 -8.64 7.98 -5.13
C PHE A 207 -9.51 6.74 -5.35
N ALA A 208 -9.62 5.88 -4.33
CA ALA A 208 -10.37 4.64 -4.45
C ALA A 208 -11.87 4.92 -4.69
N THR A 209 -12.43 5.91 -3.99
CA THR A 209 -13.85 6.27 -4.15
C THR A 209 -14.13 6.99 -5.47
N ALA A 210 -13.24 7.88 -5.93
CA ALA A 210 -13.33 8.48 -7.26
C ALA A 210 -13.35 7.40 -8.34
N ALA A 211 -12.44 6.42 -8.26
CA ALA A 211 -12.34 5.35 -9.25
C ALA A 211 -13.59 4.43 -9.29
N ALA A 212 -14.25 4.20 -8.15
CA ALA A 212 -15.55 3.52 -8.15
C ALA A 212 -16.63 4.36 -8.86
N LEU A 213 -16.72 5.66 -8.56
CA LEU A 213 -17.69 6.56 -9.19
C LEU A 213 -17.47 6.67 -10.71
N GLU A 214 -16.21 6.69 -11.17
CA GLU A 214 -15.84 6.64 -12.60
C GLU A 214 -16.39 5.38 -13.28
N ALA A 215 -16.18 4.22 -12.66
CA ALA A 215 -16.63 2.94 -13.19
C ALA A 215 -18.16 2.87 -13.29
N TYR A 216 -18.87 3.32 -12.26
CA TYR A 216 -20.34 3.32 -12.27
C TYR A 216 -20.90 4.34 -13.26
N HIS A 217 -20.28 5.51 -13.38
CA HIS A 217 -20.63 6.47 -14.42
C HIS A 217 -20.45 5.88 -15.82
N LYS A 218 -19.34 5.17 -16.08
CA LYS A 218 -19.10 4.48 -17.36
C LYS A 218 -20.17 3.42 -17.64
N GLN A 219 -20.52 2.59 -16.67
CA GLN A 219 -21.55 1.58 -16.83
C GLN A 219 -22.92 2.19 -17.15
N ARG A 220 -23.26 3.33 -16.53
CA ARG A 220 -24.56 3.97 -16.71
C ARG A 220 -24.68 4.78 -18.01
N THR A 221 -23.61 5.46 -18.42
CA THR A 221 -23.64 6.47 -19.49
C THR A 221 -22.86 6.06 -20.75
N GLY A 222 -22.05 5.01 -20.67
CA GLY A 222 -21.10 4.63 -21.71
C GLY A 222 -19.84 5.50 -21.76
N ARG A 223 -19.73 6.57 -20.95
CA ARG A 223 -18.56 7.47 -20.92
C ARG A 223 -17.72 7.27 -19.66
N LEU A 224 -16.43 6.98 -19.84
CA LEU A 224 -15.48 6.90 -18.73
C LEU A 224 -15.01 8.33 -18.45
N LEU A 225 -15.21 8.78 -17.22
CA LEU A 225 -14.73 10.07 -16.75
C LEU A 225 -13.47 9.87 -15.92
N ASP A 226 -12.71 10.94 -15.82
CA ASP A 226 -11.52 11.03 -14.99
C ASP A 226 -11.83 12.08 -13.90
N LEU A 227 -12.24 11.60 -12.73
CA LEU A 227 -12.76 12.42 -11.63
C LEU A 227 -11.61 12.95 -10.77
N SER A 228 -11.86 14.06 -10.08
CA SER A 228 -10.86 14.76 -9.27
C SER A 228 -10.81 14.25 -7.82
N PRO A 229 -9.72 13.60 -7.39
CA PRO A 229 -9.47 13.29 -5.99
C PRO A 229 -9.23 14.57 -5.18
N GLN A 230 -8.72 15.64 -5.79
CA GLN A 230 -8.49 16.91 -5.11
C GLN A 230 -9.80 17.56 -4.67
N ASN A 231 -10.83 17.53 -5.52
CA ASN A 231 -12.17 17.97 -5.14
C ASN A 231 -12.66 17.22 -3.90
N ILE A 232 -12.39 15.91 -3.83
CA ILE A 232 -12.77 15.08 -2.68
C ILE A 232 -11.97 15.47 -1.43
N VAL A 233 -10.65 15.60 -1.56
CA VAL A 233 -9.72 16.02 -0.48
C VAL A 233 -10.12 17.38 0.10
N ASP A 234 -10.48 18.34 -0.74
CA ASP A 234 -10.73 19.72 -0.29
C ASP A 234 -12.17 19.93 0.23
N CYS A 235 -13.15 19.19 -0.28
CA CYS A 235 -14.57 19.54 -0.12
C CYS A 235 -15.44 18.53 0.65
N THR A 236 -14.95 17.31 0.90
CA THR A 236 -15.72 16.33 1.68
C THR A 236 -15.56 16.53 3.18
N GLN A 237 -16.48 15.99 3.98
CA GLN A 237 -16.38 15.98 5.44
C GLN A 237 -15.37 14.91 5.93
N ASN A 238 -14.19 14.89 5.31
CA ASN A 238 -13.02 14.11 5.71
C ASN A 238 -11.92 15.08 6.19
N TYR A 239 -10.71 14.56 6.43
CA TYR A 239 -9.58 15.32 6.95
C TYR A 239 -8.52 15.60 5.88
N GLY A 240 -8.91 15.74 4.61
CA GLY A 240 -8.01 16.00 3.49
C GLY A 240 -6.89 14.97 3.38
N CYS A 241 -5.63 15.42 3.43
CA CYS A 241 -4.45 14.55 3.45
C CYS A 241 -4.20 13.88 4.81
N GLY A 242 -4.88 14.31 5.88
CA GLY A 242 -4.88 13.64 7.18
C GLY A 242 -5.83 12.43 7.26
N GLY A 243 -6.40 12.03 6.12
CA GLY A 243 -7.18 10.79 5.99
C GLY A 243 -8.69 10.96 5.95
N GLY A 244 -9.37 9.86 5.67
CA GLY A 244 -10.81 9.82 5.49
C GLY A 244 -11.32 8.43 5.17
N PHE A 245 -12.61 8.35 4.80
CA PHE A 245 -13.27 7.12 4.39
C PHE A 245 -14.35 7.39 3.35
N MET A 246 -14.95 6.33 2.82
CA MET A 246 -15.75 6.35 1.59
C MET A 246 -17.12 7.04 1.75
N VAL A 247 -17.81 6.83 2.88
CA VAL A 247 -19.20 7.28 3.06
C VAL A 247 -19.39 8.81 2.88
N PRO A 248 -18.56 9.69 3.49
CA PRO A 248 -18.68 11.14 3.28
C PRO A 248 -18.45 11.53 1.81
N VAL A 249 -17.67 10.76 1.07
CA VAL A 249 -17.43 10.99 -0.37
C VAL A 249 -18.69 10.67 -1.17
N PHE A 250 -19.33 9.52 -0.93
CA PHE A 250 -20.60 9.17 -1.59
C PHE A 250 -21.71 10.19 -1.26
N GLN A 251 -21.83 10.59 0.00
CA GLN A 251 -22.80 11.61 0.42
C GLN A 251 -22.55 12.96 -0.28
N TYR A 252 -21.29 13.37 -0.42
CA TYR A 252 -20.92 14.57 -1.16
C TYR A 252 -21.21 14.44 -2.65
N ALA A 253 -20.86 13.31 -3.27
CA ALA A 253 -21.14 13.03 -4.67
C ALA A 253 -22.65 13.05 -4.97
N SER A 254 -23.47 12.57 -4.03
CA SER A 254 -24.92 12.63 -4.16
C SER A 254 -25.47 14.05 -4.09
N ARG A 255 -24.98 14.86 -3.14
CA ARG A 255 -25.50 16.21 -2.89
C ARG A 255 -24.99 17.27 -3.88
N TYR A 256 -23.71 17.19 -4.25
CA TYR A 256 -23.04 18.23 -5.05
C TYR A 256 -22.53 17.66 -6.38
N GLY A 257 -22.03 16.44 -6.38
CA GLY A 257 -21.35 15.82 -7.52
C GLY A 257 -19.84 16.12 -7.53
N ILE A 258 -19.09 15.25 -8.21
CA ILE A 258 -17.62 15.30 -8.30
C ILE A 258 -17.19 15.98 -9.59
N ALA A 259 -16.14 16.81 -9.50
CA ALA A 259 -15.53 17.48 -10.65
C ALA A 259 -14.62 16.55 -11.47
N MET A 260 -14.35 16.92 -12.73
CA MET A 260 -13.30 16.27 -13.52
C MET A 260 -11.90 16.70 -13.04
N GLU A 261 -10.93 15.79 -13.16
CA GLU A 261 -9.51 16.05 -12.93
C GLU A 261 -9.03 17.29 -13.70
N SER A 262 -9.35 17.39 -14.99
CA SER A 262 -8.93 18.50 -15.86
C SER A 262 -9.45 19.88 -15.43
N ARG A 263 -10.46 19.94 -14.55
CA ARG A 263 -11.04 21.18 -14.02
C ARG A 263 -10.65 21.43 -12.57
N TYR A 264 -10.20 20.40 -11.85
CA TYR A 264 -9.75 20.48 -10.47
C TYR A 264 -8.57 19.52 -10.27
N PRO A 265 -7.37 19.87 -10.75
CA PRO A 265 -6.24 18.95 -10.76
C PRO A 265 -5.75 18.57 -9.36
N TYR A 266 -5.20 17.36 -9.24
CA TYR A 266 -4.56 16.86 -8.04
C TYR A 266 -3.24 17.55 -7.76
N VAL A 267 -3.07 18.05 -6.54
CA VAL A 267 -1.86 18.75 -6.07
C VAL A 267 -1.21 18.10 -4.86
N GLY A 268 -1.82 17.05 -4.28
CA GLY A 268 -1.21 16.29 -3.18
C GLY A 268 -1.16 17.00 -1.83
N VAL A 269 -1.90 18.09 -1.66
CA VAL A 269 -2.04 18.83 -0.39
C VAL A 269 -3.48 19.29 -0.22
N GLN A 270 -4.00 19.33 1.01
CA GLN A 270 -5.34 19.87 1.25
C GLN A 270 -5.35 21.38 1.03
N GLN A 271 -6.31 21.85 0.24
CA GLN A 271 -6.55 23.27 -0.03
C GLN A 271 -7.97 23.67 0.39
N ARG A 272 -8.27 24.96 0.27
CA ARG A 272 -9.64 25.44 0.40
C ARG A 272 -10.50 24.84 -0.72
N CYS A 273 -11.69 24.34 -0.38
CA CYS A 273 -12.67 23.88 -1.37
C CYS A 273 -12.99 24.97 -2.40
N ARG A 274 -12.77 24.67 -3.68
CA ARG A 274 -13.07 25.53 -4.85
C ARG A 274 -14.20 25.00 -5.73
N TRP A 275 -14.99 24.03 -5.23
CA TRP A 275 -16.06 23.42 -5.99
C TRP A 275 -17.11 24.45 -6.44
N GLN A 276 -17.61 24.28 -7.67
CA GLN A 276 -18.70 25.07 -8.26
C GLN A 276 -19.65 24.15 -9.04
N GLN A 277 -20.91 24.56 -9.20
CA GLN A 277 -21.93 23.72 -9.84
C GLN A 277 -21.63 23.37 -11.31
N ASN A 278 -21.00 24.29 -12.05
CA ASN A 278 -20.68 24.12 -13.48
C ASN A 278 -19.53 23.14 -13.76
N ILE A 279 -18.77 22.73 -12.73
CA ILE A 279 -17.67 21.76 -12.87
C ILE A 279 -18.03 20.35 -12.40
N ALA A 280 -19.20 20.16 -11.76
CA ALA A 280 -19.67 18.85 -11.32
C ALA A 280 -20.12 18.00 -12.52
N VAL A 281 -19.58 16.78 -12.66
CA VAL A 281 -19.82 15.92 -13.83
C VAL A 281 -20.37 14.53 -13.51
N ALA A 282 -20.19 14.07 -12.27
CA ALA A 282 -20.70 12.79 -11.81
C ALA A 282 -21.43 12.98 -10.49
N ARG A 283 -22.67 12.47 -10.41
CA ARG A 283 -23.47 12.44 -9.18
C ARG A 283 -23.82 11.00 -8.85
N ASP A 284 -23.98 10.74 -7.56
CA ASP A 284 -24.29 9.43 -7.01
C ASP A 284 -25.74 9.40 -6.48
N ASN A 285 -26.47 8.29 -6.67
CA ASN A 285 -27.84 8.17 -6.14
C ASN A 285 -27.88 7.57 -4.73
N GLY A 286 -26.72 7.17 -4.21
CA GLY A 286 -26.57 6.56 -2.90
C GLY A 286 -25.48 5.51 -2.93
N PHE A 287 -25.26 4.82 -1.82
CA PHE A 287 -24.24 3.79 -1.74
C PHE A 287 -24.77 2.59 -0.98
N ASN A 288 -24.17 1.43 -1.23
CA ASN A 288 -24.37 0.23 -0.43
C ASN A 288 -23.06 -0.12 0.28
N GLU A 289 -23.18 -0.62 1.51
CA GLU A 289 -22.06 -1.22 2.24
C GLU A 289 -22.17 -2.73 2.19
N ILE A 290 -21.04 -3.42 2.03
CA ILE A 290 -20.96 -4.87 2.15
C ILE A 290 -21.01 -5.24 3.63
N PRO A 291 -21.74 -6.30 4.03
CA PRO A 291 -21.65 -6.84 5.38
C PRO A 291 -20.17 -7.10 5.78
N PRO A 292 -19.68 -6.56 6.91
CA PRO A 292 -18.27 -6.68 7.28
C PRO A 292 -17.79 -8.12 7.34
N GLY A 293 -16.73 -8.42 6.59
CA GLY A 293 -16.08 -9.73 6.53
C GLY A 293 -16.72 -10.73 5.56
N ASP A 294 -17.83 -10.38 4.89
CA ASP A 294 -18.49 -11.26 3.93
C ASP A 294 -17.83 -11.16 2.54
N GLU A 295 -16.82 -12.01 2.30
CA GLU A 295 -16.15 -12.10 1.00
C GLU A 295 -17.10 -12.58 -0.13
N LEU A 296 -18.16 -13.33 0.19
CA LEU A 296 -19.13 -13.78 -0.81
C LEU A 296 -20.03 -12.62 -1.25
N ALA A 297 -20.48 -11.79 -0.31
CA ALA A 297 -21.19 -10.55 -0.62
C ALA A 297 -20.32 -9.60 -1.46
N LEU A 298 -19.04 -9.46 -1.11
CA LEU A 298 -18.09 -8.67 -1.91
C LEU A 298 -17.95 -9.24 -3.32
N LYS A 299 -17.81 -10.57 -3.47
CA LYS A 299 -17.71 -11.23 -4.78
C LYS A 299 -18.95 -10.97 -5.63
N HIS A 300 -20.12 -11.09 -5.01
CA HIS A 300 -21.41 -10.87 -5.64
C HIS A 300 -21.55 -9.41 -6.12
N ALA A 301 -21.23 -8.44 -5.25
CA ALA A 301 -21.24 -7.03 -5.61
C ALA A 301 -20.29 -6.71 -6.78
N VAL A 302 -19.06 -7.23 -6.74
CA VAL A 302 -18.08 -7.05 -7.83
C VAL A 302 -18.58 -7.64 -9.15
N ALA A 303 -19.25 -8.79 -9.11
CA ALA A 303 -19.75 -9.46 -10.30
C ALA A 303 -20.96 -8.77 -10.93
N LYS A 304 -21.88 -8.26 -10.10
CA LYS A 304 -23.22 -7.82 -10.51
C LYS A 304 -23.34 -6.32 -10.66
N HIS A 305 -22.52 -5.54 -9.96
CA HIS A 305 -22.63 -4.09 -9.94
C HIS A 305 -21.40 -3.36 -10.49
N GLY A 306 -20.19 -3.79 -10.15
CA GLY A 306 -18.99 -3.07 -10.57
C GLY A 306 -17.85 -3.12 -9.57
N PRO A 307 -16.78 -2.35 -9.81
CA PRO A 307 -15.69 -2.22 -8.85
C PRO A 307 -16.17 -1.73 -7.47
N VAL A 308 -15.62 -2.30 -6.39
CA VAL A 308 -16.03 -2.00 -5.00
C VAL A 308 -14.85 -1.39 -4.25
N VAL A 309 -15.08 -0.29 -3.55
CA VAL A 309 -14.06 0.36 -2.71
C VAL A 309 -13.93 -0.45 -1.42
N VAL A 310 -12.70 -0.78 -1.03
CA VAL A 310 -12.42 -1.57 0.17
C VAL A 310 -11.34 -0.92 1.02
N GLY A 311 -11.46 -1.07 2.33
CA GLY A 311 -10.35 -0.89 3.25
C GLY A 311 -9.52 -2.16 3.38
N ILE A 312 -8.20 -2.02 3.45
CA ILE A 312 -7.25 -3.11 3.72
C ILE A 312 -6.21 -2.68 4.77
N SER A 313 -5.46 -3.65 5.27
CA SER A 313 -4.17 -3.41 5.91
C SER A 313 -3.06 -3.37 4.86
N GLY A 314 -2.50 -2.20 4.61
CA GLY A 314 -1.43 -1.92 3.65
C GLY A 314 -0.10 -1.48 4.28
N SER A 315 0.06 -1.61 5.60
CA SER A 315 1.23 -1.16 6.36
C SER A 315 2.48 -2.04 6.23
N LYS A 316 2.34 -3.28 5.75
CA LYS A 316 3.48 -4.21 5.72
C LYS A 316 4.47 -3.88 4.60
N ARG A 317 5.77 -3.99 4.88
CA ARG A 317 6.84 -3.91 3.87
C ARG A 317 6.62 -4.89 2.70
N SER A 318 6.05 -6.07 2.95
CA SER A 318 5.69 -7.07 1.91
C SER A 318 4.62 -6.55 0.95
N PHE A 319 3.66 -5.77 1.45
CA PHE A 319 2.67 -5.07 0.64
C PHE A 319 3.31 -3.90 -0.12
N ARG A 320 4.07 -3.05 0.59
CA ARG A 320 4.77 -1.89 0.02
C ARG A 320 5.65 -2.24 -1.18
N PHE A 321 6.33 -3.38 -1.15
CA PHE A 321 7.22 -3.84 -2.21
C PHE A 321 6.65 -4.98 -3.06
N TYR A 322 5.34 -5.27 -2.96
CA TYR A 322 4.70 -6.25 -3.84
C TYR A 322 5.02 -5.96 -5.32
N LYS A 323 5.36 -7.00 -6.09
CA LYS A 323 5.59 -6.89 -7.54
C LYS A 323 4.66 -7.77 -8.37
N ASN A 324 4.51 -9.04 -8.03
CA ASN A 324 3.74 -9.99 -8.82
C ASN A 324 3.29 -11.21 -8.00
N GLY A 325 2.39 -12.03 -8.56
CA GLY A 325 1.84 -13.22 -7.89
C GLY A 325 0.65 -12.91 -7.00
N VAL A 326 0.19 -13.90 -6.23
CA VAL A 326 -0.93 -13.74 -5.29
C VAL A 326 -0.38 -13.37 -3.91
N TYR A 327 -0.53 -12.11 -3.53
CA TYR A 327 -0.14 -11.62 -2.21
C TYR A 327 -0.90 -12.34 -1.11
N SER A 328 -0.14 -12.87 -0.15
CA SER A 328 -0.67 -13.55 1.03
C SER A 328 0.18 -13.19 2.25
N GLU A 329 -0.44 -12.56 3.24
CA GLU A 329 0.20 -12.14 4.49
C GLU A 329 -0.57 -12.71 5.68
N ARG A 330 0.13 -13.41 6.57
CA ARG A 330 -0.49 -14.05 7.74
C ARG A 330 -0.74 -13.05 8.86
N ASN A 331 0.12 -12.04 8.96
CA ASN A 331 0.13 -11.11 10.08
C ASN A 331 -0.26 -9.69 9.63
N CYS A 332 -1.41 -9.57 8.97
CA CYS A 332 -1.94 -8.25 8.58
C CYS A 332 -2.14 -7.36 9.82
N GLY A 333 -1.89 -6.06 9.66
CA GLY A 333 -2.09 -5.05 10.70
C GLY A 333 -3.54 -4.57 10.78
N GLN A 334 -3.70 -3.29 11.13
CA GLN A 334 -4.99 -2.61 11.16
C GLN A 334 -5.40 -2.11 9.76
N LEU A 335 -6.69 -1.81 9.59
CA LEU A 335 -7.21 -1.12 8.41
C LEU A 335 -6.63 0.30 8.34
N ASP A 336 -5.86 0.59 7.30
CA ASP A 336 -5.14 1.85 7.14
C ASP A 336 -5.10 2.35 5.68
N HIS A 337 -5.43 1.51 4.70
CA HIS A 337 -5.35 1.87 3.29
C HIS A 337 -6.66 1.58 2.55
N ALA A 338 -7.04 2.48 1.64
CA ALA A 338 -8.24 2.34 0.83
C ALA A 338 -7.87 2.06 -0.63
N VAL A 339 -8.46 1.02 -1.21
CA VAL A 339 -8.16 0.55 -2.56
C VAL A 339 -9.46 0.14 -3.27
N LEU A 340 -9.37 -0.21 -4.55
CA LEU A 340 -10.53 -0.59 -5.35
C LEU A 340 -10.41 -2.03 -5.84
N VAL A 341 -11.34 -2.90 -5.43
CA VAL A 341 -11.48 -4.24 -6.02
C VAL A 341 -12.13 -4.10 -7.39
N VAL A 342 -11.40 -4.42 -8.45
CA VAL A 342 -11.86 -4.33 -9.85
C VAL A 342 -12.15 -5.69 -10.47
N GLY A 343 -12.05 -6.76 -9.69
CA GLY A 343 -12.25 -8.12 -10.19
C GLY A 343 -11.80 -9.20 -9.22
N TYR A 344 -11.89 -10.43 -9.68
CA TYR A 344 -11.42 -11.62 -8.96
C TYR A 344 -11.18 -12.76 -9.95
N GLY A 345 -10.37 -13.72 -9.55
CA GLY A 345 -10.13 -14.95 -10.29
C GLY A 345 -9.60 -16.06 -9.40
N THR A 346 -9.05 -17.09 -10.03
CA THR A 346 -8.41 -18.22 -9.38
C THR A 346 -7.11 -18.53 -10.10
N ASP A 347 -6.01 -18.49 -9.38
CA ASP A 347 -4.71 -18.97 -9.83
C ASP A 347 -4.63 -20.49 -9.58
N ARG A 348 -4.10 -21.24 -10.54
CA ARG A 348 -4.04 -22.71 -10.45
C ARG A 348 -3.14 -23.20 -9.31
N SER A 349 -2.10 -22.46 -8.99
CA SER A 349 -1.10 -22.82 -8.00
C SER A 349 -1.36 -22.19 -6.63
N TYR A 350 -1.90 -20.97 -6.61
CA TYR A 350 -2.02 -20.17 -5.39
C TYR A 350 -3.46 -19.96 -4.90
N GLY A 351 -4.45 -20.32 -5.74
CA GLY A 351 -5.86 -20.29 -5.40
C GLY A 351 -6.55 -18.97 -5.71
N ASP A 352 -7.66 -18.74 -5.01
CA ASP A 352 -8.55 -17.60 -5.24
C ASP A 352 -7.88 -16.25 -4.93
N TYR A 353 -8.11 -15.25 -5.79
CA TYR A 353 -7.61 -13.90 -5.58
C TYR A 353 -8.62 -12.81 -5.96
N TRP A 354 -8.45 -11.64 -5.36
CA TRP A 354 -9.04 -10.35 -5.74
C TRP A 354 -8.07 -9.62 -6.66
N ILE A 355 -8.59 -8.91 -7.67
CA ILE A 355 -7.81 -7.95 -8.48
C ILE A 355 -8.04 -6.57 -7.88
N VAL A 356 -6.99 -5.94 -7.37
CA VAL A 356 -7.10 -4.71 -6.60
C VAL A 356 -6.27 -3.61 -7.27
N LYS A 357 -6.89 -2.47 -7.56
CA LYS A 357 -6.26 -1.25 -8.05
C LYS A 357 -5.74 -0.44 -6.86
N ASN A 358 -4.46 -0.09 -6.89
CA ASN A 358 -3.83 0.81 -5.92
C ASN A 358 -3.74 2.25 -6.46
N SER A 359 -3.24 3.18 -5.64
CA SER A 359 -3.07 4.60 -5.94
C SER A 359 -1.63 5.09 -5.73
N TRP A 360 -0.63 4.22 -5.90
CA TRP A 360 0.81 4.53 -5.76
C TRP A 360 1.56 4.52 -7.10
N GLY A 361 0.86 4.85 -8.19
CA GLY A 361 1.44 4.85 -9.53
C GLY A 361 1.49 3.45 -10.17
N ALA A 362 1.74 3.43 -11.49
CA ALA A 362 1.77 2.20 -12.28
C ALA A 362 3.04 1.37 -12.08
N GLU A 363 4.13 1.99 -11.61
CA GLU A 363 5.40 1.32 -11.33
C GLU A 363 5.31 0.39 -10.10
N TRP A 364 4.40 0.68 -9.18
CA TRP A 364 4.12 -0.16 -8.03
C TRP A 364 3.36 -1.42 -8.43
N GLY A 365 3.72 -2.58 -7.86
CA GLY A 365 3.00 -3.82 -8.10
C GLY A 365 3.02 -4.27 -9.56
N LYS A 366 1.92 -4.90 -9.97
CA LYS A 366 1.67 -5.35 -11.33
C LYS A 366 0.91 -4.26 -12.08
N ASP A 367 1.63 -3.34 -12.69
CA ASP A 367 1.08 -2.19 -13.43
C ASP A 367 0.14 -1.33 -12.56
N GLY A 368 0.47 -1.16 -11.27
CA GLY A 368 -0.34 -0.45 -10.28
C GLY A 368 -1.44 -1.28 -9.61
N TYR A 369 -1.46 -2.59 -9.86
CA TYR A 369 -2.41 -3.54 -9.28
C TYR A 369 -1.73 -4.56 -8.37
N ILE A 370 -2.51 -5.17 -7.50
CA ILE A 370 -2.12 -6.32 -6.67
C ILE A 370 -3.18 -7.41 -6.76
N TYR A 371 -2.75 -8.67 -6.79
CA TYR A 371 -3.63 -9.81 -6.58
C TYR A 371 -3.58 -10.22 -5.12
N MET A 372 -4.65 -9.97 -4.37
CA MET A 372 -4.72 -10.32 -2.95
C MET A 372 -5.46 -11.63 -2.78
N ALA A 373 -4.96 -12.53 -1.92
CA ALA A 373 -5.64 -13.80 -1.69
C ALA A 373 -7.10 -13.59 -1.22
N ARG A 374 -8.02 -14.30 -1.87
CA ARG A 374 -9.47 -14.31 -1.61
C ARG A 374 -9.84 -15.63 -0.94
N ASN A 375 -10.90 -15.63 -0.13
CA ASN A 375 -11.36 -16.80 0.62
C ASN A 375 -10.27 -17.37 1.56
N ARG A 376 -9.45 -16.48 2.11
CA ARG A 376 -8.39 -16.80 3.09
C ARG A 376 -8.70 -16.19 4.46
N GLY A 377 -9.98 -16.23 4.84
CA GLY A 377 -10.45 -15.69 6.11
C GLY A 377 -10.43 -14.16 6.14
N ASN A 378 -10.93 -13.51 5.08
CA ASN A 378 -10.94 -12.05 4.97
C ASN A 378 -9.54 -11.43 5.16
N MET A 379 -8.56 -11.99 4.45
CA MET A 379 -7.16 -11.64 4.59
C MET A 379 -6.95 -10.13 4.43
N CYS A 380 -6.21 -9.55 5.37
CA CYS A 380 -5.95 -8.11 5.46
C CYS A 380 -7.22 -7.26 5.42
N HIS A 381 -8.33 -7.78 5.96
CA HIS A 381 -9.59 -7.09 6.18
C HIS A 381 -10.32 -6.63 4.91
N ILE A 382 -10.03 -7.22 3.74
CA ILE A 382 -10.50 -6.73 2.45
C ILE A 382 -12.04 -6.63 2.30
N ALA A 383 -12.80 -7.44 3.02
CA ALA A 383 -14.26 -7.37 3.07
C ALA A 383 -14.80 -6.70 4.35
N SER A 384 -13.96 -6.21 5.26
CA SER A 384 -14.38 -5.60 6.53
C SER A 384 -14.97 -4.20 6.36
N MET A 385 -14.48 -3.44 5.37
CA MET A 385 -14.93 -2.07 5.11
C MET A 385 -15.08 -1.86 3.60
N ALA A 386 -16.08 -2.50 3.02
CA ALA A 386 -16.33 -2.48 1.58
C ALA A 386 -17.63 -1.76 1.24
N SER A 387 -17.61 -0.92 0.19
CA SER A 387 -18.76 -0.09 -0.21
C SER A 387 -18.70 0.30 -1.69
N PHE A 388 -19.86 0.52 -2.30
CA PHE A 388 -19.96 0.89 -3.71
C PHE A 388 -21.11 1.88 -3.97
N PRO A 389 -20.97 2.79 -4.97
CA PRO A 389 -22.00 3.76 -5.35
C PRO A 389 -23.19 3.12 -6.10
N ILE A 390 -24.25 3.87 -6.39
CA ILE A 390 -25.50 3.36 -7.02
C ILE A 390 -25.86 4.10 -8.32
#